data_AF-A0A1A8W6P4-F1
#
_entry.id   AF-A0A1A8W6P4-F1
#
_cell.length_a   1.000
_cell.length_b   1.000
_cell.length_c   1.000
_cell.angle_alpha   90.00
_cell.angle_beta   90.00
_cell.angle_gamma   90.00
#
_symmetry.space_group_name_H-M   'P 1'
#
loop_
_entity.id
_entity.type
_entity.pdbx_description
1 polymer ?
#
loop_
_entity_poly.entity_id
_entity_poly.type
_entity_poly.pdbx_seq_one_letter_code
_entity_poly.pdbx_strand_id
1 'polypeptide(L)'
;MYLGLKNVNKNSEKNYSDMTTEERINLKRRIMQDALNFSQSFSYSNFVNYQYLSHMYAKSMEELKSMENVVKEIRIDGEKKKELFMIARQKIPLFYIPLNNMYNEGELKYFENCIIPYVNKQEEIKELQKCLFNAYQNYIIYNDIFQLWMGDMDSLNKSIIFEKYKNKAKCQDSDMQEEKREKVHLNKIDRIKRRIRRHTYKDNNNLNVNKKKKKKKKERKKERAA
;
A
#
# COMPACT_ATOMS: atom_id res chain seq x y z
N MET A 1 15.95 -8.49 3.89
CA MET A 1 15.46 -7.69 2.74
C MET A 1 15.34 -6.24 3.23
N TYR A 2 16.33 -5.39 2.94
CA TYR A 2 16.21 -3.97 3.27
C TYR A 2 15.14 -3.38 2.33
N LEU A 3 14.01 -2.93 2.88
CA LEU A 3 13.13 -2.01 2.19
C LEU A 3 13.98 -0.81 1.79
N GLY A 4 14.40 -0.77 0.52
CA GLY A 4 15.14 0.34 -0.06
C GLY A 4 14.25 1.55 -0.12
N LEU A 5 14.02 2.19 1.03
CA LEU A 5 13.58 3.57 1.10
C LEU A 5 14.72 4.38 0.45
N LYS A 6 14.63 4.55 -0.88
CA LYS A 6 15.42 5.58 -1.58
C LYS A 6 15.32 6.83 -0.73
N ASN A 7 16.46 7.46 -0.40
CA ASN A 7 16.50 8.75 0.27
C ASN A 7 15.66 9.74 -0.54
N VAL A 8 14.37 9.86 -0.21
CA VAL A 8 13.49 10.85 -0.80
C VAL A 8 13.89 12.17 -0.18
N ASN A 9 14.17 13.14 -1.03
CA ASN A 9 14.63 14.46 -0.61
C ASN A 9 13.50 15.14 0.19
N LYS A 10 13.61 15.13 1.53
CA LYS A 10 12.58 15.61 2.48
C LYS A 10 12.13 17.05 2.20
N ASN A 11 12.95 17.84 1.53
CA ASN A 11 12.65 19.24 1.17
C ASN A 11 11.63 19.38 0.02
N SER A 12 11.22 18.28 -0.62
CA SER A 12 10.26 18.30 -1.75
C SER A 12 8.88 17.72 -1.42
N GLU A 13 8.68 17.21 -0.19
CA GLU A 13 7.40 16.64 0.22
C GLU A 13 6.46 17.73 0.74
N LYS A 14 5.30 17.90 0.08
CA LYS A 14 4.20 18.73 0.58
C LYS A 14 3.60 18.09 1.83
N ASN A 15 3.17 18.91 2.79
CA ASN A 15 2.34 18.41 3.89
C ASN A 15 1.00 17.89 3.36
N TYR A 16 0.44 16.87 4.01
CA TYR A 16 -0.86 16.31 3.63
C TYR A 16 -1.99 17.36 3.63
N SER A 17 -1.94 18.34 4.54
CA SER A 17 -2.86 19.49 4.60
C SER A 17 -2.85 20.31 3.31
N ASP A 18 -1.69 20.39 2.67
CA ASP A 18 -1.42 21.29 1.54
C ASP A 18 -1.57 20.56 0.19
N MET A 19 -1.86 19.26 0.23
CA MET A 19 -2.12 18.44 -0.95
C MET A 19 -3.50 18.70 -1.54
N THR A 20 -3.58 18.72 -2.87
CA THR A 20 -4.85 18.68 -3.59
C THR A 20 -5.56 17.34 -3.38
N THR A 21 -6.86 17.28 -3.68
CA THR A 21 -7.62 16.02 -3.62
C THR A 21 -7.01 14.91 -4.48
N GLU A 22 -6.52 15.24 -5.67
CA GLU A 22 -5.87 14.28 -6.57
C GLU A 22 -4.51 13.80 -6.02
N GLU A 23 -3.71 14.69 -5.44
CA GLU A 23 -2.45 14.35 -4.76
C GLU A 23 -2.71 13.40 -3.58
N ARG A 24 -3.75 13.66 -2.77
CA ARG A 24 -4.14 12.79 -1.64
C ARG A 24 -4.62 11.41 -2.10
N ILE A 25 -5.40 11.36 -3.17
CA ILE A 25 -5.88 10.09 -3.76
C ILE A 25 -4.69 9.26 -4.29
N ASN A 26 -3.76 9.88 -4.99
CA ASN A 26 -2.57 9.20 -5.51
C ASN A 26 -1.65 8.71 -4.38
N LEU A 27 -1.47 9.50 -3.32
CA LEU A 27 -0.74 9.09 -2.13
C LEU A 27 -1.41 7.88 -1.46
N LYS A 28 -2.74 7.92 -1.27
CA LYS A 28 -3.49 6.80 -0.69
C LYS A 28 -3.33 5.53 -1.53
N ARG A 29 -3.46 5.63 -2.85
CA ARG A 29 -3.24 4.50 -3.78
C ARG A 29 -1.84 3.91 -3.64
N ARG A 30 -0.82 4.77 -3.57
CA ARG A 30 0.58 4.33 -3.41
C ARG A 30 0.80 3.60 -2.10
N ILE A 31 0.31 4.15 -0.97
CA ILE A 31 0.41 3.51 0.34
C ILE A 31 -0.23 2.12 0.32
N MET A 32 -1.42 2.00 -0.27
CA MET A 32 -2.12 0.72 -0.37
C MET A 32 -1.40 -0.29 -1.28
N GLN A 33 -0.81 0.15 -2.39
CA GLN A 33 0.01 -0.69 -3.26
C GLN A 33 1.29 -1.16 -2.57
N ASP A 34 1.97 -0.27 -1.83
CA ASP A 34 3.16 -0.62 -1.06
C ASP A 34 2.82 -1.64 0.04
N ALA A 35 1.69 -1.48 0.72
CA ALA A 35 1.19 -2.43 1.71
C ALA A 35 0.85 -3.80 1.10
N LEU A 36 0.22 -3.84 -0.08
CA LEU A 36 -0.08 -5.07 -0.81
C LEU A 36 1.19 -5.81 -1.24
N ASN A 37 2.16 -5.09 -1.80
CA ASN A 37 3.43 -5.67 -2.21
C ASN A 37 4.17 -6.26 -1.00
N PHE A 38 4.15 -5.56 0.14
CA PHE A 38 4.73 -6.05 1.37
C PHE A 38 4.05 -7.32 1.87
N SER A 39 2.72 -7.33 2.00
CA SER A 39 1.98 -8.47 2.52
C SER A 39 2.10 -9.71 1.64
N GLN A 40 2.04 -9.54 0.31
CA GLN A 40 2.25 -10.64 -0.64
C GLN A 40 3.66 -11.23 -0.53
N SER A 41 4.68 -10.37 -0.52
CA SER A 41 6.09 -10.82 -0.43
C SER A 41 6.35 -11.54 0.89
N PHE A 42 5.83 -11.00 2.00
CA PHE A 42 6.00 -11.58 3.32
C PHE A 42 5.25 -12.90 3.46
N SER A 43 4.01 -12.97 2.99
CA SER A 43 3.21 -14.20 2.97
C SER A 43 3.91 -15.30 2.18
N TYR A 44 4.36 -14.99 0.95
CA TYR A 44 5.07 -15.94 0.11
C TYR A 44 6.36 -16.46 0.77
N SER A 45 7.17 -15.58 1.37
CA SER A 45 8.38 -16.00 2.08
C SER A 45 8.07 -16.95 3.24
N ASN A 46 6.99 -16.72 3.99
CA ASN A 46 6.58 -17.60 5.08
C ASN A 46 6.03 -18.94 4.57
N PHE A 47 5.34 -18.95 3.44
CA PHE A 47 4.91 -20.18 2.77
C PHE A 47 6.09 -21.07 2.37
N VAL A 48 7.11 -20.49 1.73
CA VAL A 48 8.32 -21.22 1.33
C VAL A 48 9.04 -21.78 2.57
N ASN A 49 9.19 -20.97 3.62
CA ASN A 49 9.77 -21.42 4.88
C ASN A 49 8.98 -22.59 5.49
N TYR A 50 7.65 -22.50 5.51
CA TYR A 50 6.78 -23.57 5.98
C TYR A 50 6.99 -24.85 5.17
N GLN A 51 7.03 -24.78 3.84
CA GLN A 51 7.21 -25.95 2.97
C GLN A 51 8.56 -26.64 3.25
N TYR A 52 9.63 -25.86 3.40
CA TYR A 52 10.94 -26.40 3.73
C TYR A 52 10.98 -27.04 5.14
N LEU A 53 10.49 -26.32 6.14
CA LEU A 53 10.41 -26.81 7.52
C LEU A 53 9.52 -28.05 7.65
N SER A 54 8.44 -28.13 6.89
CA SER A 54 7.55 -29.29 6.82
C SER A 54 8.30 -30.53 6.37
N HIS A 55 9.11 -30.40 5.32
CA HIS A 55 9.90 -31.51 4.82
C HIS A 55 10.99 -31.93 5.83
N MET A 56 11.71 -30.98 6.41
CA MET A 56 12.69 -31.26 7.47
C MET A 56 12.05 -31.95 8.67
N TYR A 57 10.89 -31.45 9.13
CA TYR A 57 10.16 -32.03 10.25
C TYR A 57 9.74 -33.48 9.96
N ALA A 58 9.21 -33.76 8.77
CA ALA A 58 8.83 -35.11 8.36
C ALA A 58 10.03 -36.08 8.42
N LYS A 59 11.16 -35.68 7.84
CA LYS A 59 12.40 -36.47 7.86
C LYS A 59 12.91 -36.68 9.29
N SER A 60 12.98 -35.62 10.09
CA SER A 60 13.42 -35.71 11.49
C SER A 60 12.50 -36.61 12.33
N MET A 61 11.19 -36.65 12.04
CA MET A 61 10.27 -37.57 12.71
C MET A 61 10.50 -39.04 12.34
N GLU A 62 10.87 -39.34 11.10
CA GLU A 62 11.27 -40.69 10.69
C GLU A 62 12.58 -41.12 11.39
N GLU A 63 13.56 -40.21 11.44
CA GLU A 63 14.80 -40.42 12.20
C GLU A 63 14.53 -40.64 13.70
N LEU A 64 13.61 -39.88 14.29
CA LEU A 64 13.25 -40.07 15.70
C LEU A 64 12.62 -41.44 15.95
N LYS A 65 11.75 -41.91 15.04
CA LYS A 65 11.14 -43.25 15.14
C LYS A 65 12.19 -44.37 15.05
N SER A 66 13.20 -44.23 14.19
CA SER A 66 14.27 -45.22 14.11
C SER A 66 15.10 -45.24 15.39
N MET A 67 15.45 -44.08 15.95
CA MET A 67 16.11 -43.98 17.25
C MET A 67 15.25 -44.54 18.39
N GLU A 68 13.94 -44.29 18.39
CA GLU A 68 13.02 -44.81 19.40
C GLU A 68 13.02 -46.34 19.44
N ASN A 69 13.05 -46.99 18.26
CA ASN A 69 13.12 -48.45 18.16
C ASN A 69 14.42 -48.98 18.77
N VAL A 70 15.56 -48.39 18.41
CA VAL A 70 16.87 -48.77 18.99
C VAL A 70 16.84 -48.60 20.51
N VAL A 71 16.35 -47.47 21.01
CA VAL A 71 16.29 -47.22 22.45
C VAL A 71 15.35 -48.21 23.16
N LYS A 72 14.25 -48.63 22.54
CA LYS A 72 13.34 -49.64 23.10
C LYS A 72 13.99 -51.03 23.21
N GLU A 73 14.82 -51.41 22.25
CA GLU A 73 15.49 -52.72 22.23
C GLU A 73 16.59 -52.88 23.29
N ILE A 74 17.15 -51.77 23.78
CA ILE A 74 18.18 -51.77 24.83
C ILE A 74 17.60 -52.33 26.15
N ARG A 75 18.18 -53.45 26.59
CA ARG A 75 17.86 -54.16 27.84
C ARG A 75 18.55 -53.49 29.04
N ILE A 76 17.89 -52.47 29.59
CA ILE A 76 18.25 -51.81 30.86
C ILE A 76 17.04 -51.88 31.78
N ASP A 77 17.28 -51.96 33.09
CA ASP A 77 16.22 -51.86 34.09
C ASP A 77 15.34 -50.62 33.88
N GLY A 78 14.02 -50.77 34.08
CA GLY A 78 13.05 -49.74 33.75
C GLY A 78 13.18 -48.47 34.58
N GLU A 79 13.60 -48.57 35.85
CA GLU A 79 13.78 -47.42 36.73
C GLU A 79 15.07 -46.68 36.37
N LYS A 80 16.17 -47.42 36.20
CA LYS A 80 17.45 -46.89 35.71
C LYS A 80 17.30 -46.15 34.38
N LYS A 81 16.58 -46.74 33.43
CA LYS A 81 16.33 -46.13 32.13
C LYS A 81 15.59 -44.80 32.26
N LYS A 82 14.55 -44.73 33.11
CA LYS A 82 13.81 -43.48 33.38
C LYS A 82 14.72 -42.40 33.98
N GLU A 83 15.60 -42.77 34.90
CA GLU A 83 16.56 -41.85 35.50
C GLU A 83 17.53 -41.29 34.45
N LEU A 84 18.14 -42.15 33.62
CA LEU A 84 18.99 -41.73 32.51
C LEU A 84 18.25 -40.76 31.57
N PHE A 85 17.00 -41.04 31.23
CA PHE A 85 16.17 -40.12 30.45
C PHE A 85 15.95 -38.76 31.12
N MET A 86 15.74 -38.73 32.43
CA MET A 86 15.63 -37.47 33.17
C MET A 86 16.94 -36.69 33.13
N ILE A 87 18.06 -37.37 33.32
CA ILE A 87 19.39 -36.76 33.29
C ILE A 87 19.68 -36.15 31.91
N ALA A 88 19.46 -36.91 30.84
CA ALA A 88 19.65 -36.39 29.47
C ALA A 88 18.81 -35.14 29.19
N ARG A 89 17.58 -35.07 29.71
CA ARG A 89 16.70 -33.90 29.57
C ARG A 89 17.16 -32.68 30.35
N GLN A 90 17.94 -32.86 31.41
CA GLN A 90 18.46 -31.74 32.19
C GLN A 90 19.64 -31.03 31.49
N LYS A 91 20.20 -31.62 30.42
CA LYS A 91 21.36 -31.08 29.68
C LYS A 91 22.59 -30.79 30.54
N ILE A 92 22.68 -31.43 31.70
CA ILE A 92 23.83 -31.28 32.59
C ILE A 92 25.00 -32.05 31.96
N PRO A 93 26.18 -31.44 31.82
CA PRO A 93 27.35 -32.17 31.34
C PRO A 93 27.65 -33.40 32.20
N LEU A 94 27.91 -34.53 31.56
CA LEU A 94 28.04 -35.83 32.21
C LEU A 94 29.07 -35.88 33.34
N PHE A 95 30.13 -35.08 33.24
CA PHE A 95 31.19 -35.02 34.25
C PHE A 95 30.72 -34.46 35.61
N TYR A 96 29.56 -33.80 35.67
CA TYR A 96 28.95 -33.36 36.94
C TYR A 96 28.14 -34.46 37.64
N ILE A 97 27.95 -35.62 37.02
CA ILE A 97 27.09 -36.69 37.53
C ILE A 97 27.94 -37.94 37.77
N PRO A 98 28.06 -38.44 39.01
CA PRO A 98 28.92 -39.57 39.34
C PRO A 98 28.26 -40.91 38.96
N LEU A 99 28.00 -41.11 37.66
CA LEU A 99 27.27 -42.28 37.14
C LEU A 99 28.08 -43.59 37.22
N ASN A 100 29.41 -43.50 37.26
CA ASN A 100 30.32 -44.66 37.20
C ASN A 100 30.15 -45.65 38.36
N ASN A 101 29.57 -45.22 39.49
CA ASN A 101 29.34 -46.09 40.65
C ASN A 101 27.97 -46.78 40.62
N MET A 102 27.06 -46.36 39.74
CA MET A 102 25.67 -46.83 39.67
C MET A 102 25.34 -47.60 38.39
N TYR A 103 26.13 -47.38 37.34
CA TYR A 103 25.93 -47.92 36.00
C TYR A 103 27.19 -48.63 35.51
N ASN A 104 27.03 -49.75 34.81
CA ASN A 104 28.15 -50.43 34.17
C ASN A 104 28.59 -49.71 32.89
N GLU A 105 29.79 -50.01 32.40
CA GLU A 105 30.36 -49.34 31.21
C GLU A 105 29.47 -49.49 29.96
N GLY A 106 28.76 -50.61 29.82
CA GLY A 106 27.81 -50.83 28.73
C GLY A 106 26.59 -49.91 28.82
N GLU A 107 25.97 -49.81 30.00
CA GLU A 107 24.86 -48.90 30.30
C GLU A 107 25.23 -47.44 30.05
N LEU A 108 26.45 -47.04 30.44
CA LEU A 108 26.99 -45.70 30.18
C LEU A 108 27.18 -45.44 28.68
N LYS A 109 27.71 -46.42 27.93
CA LYS A 109 27.83 -46.31 26.47
C LYS A 109 26.46 -46.21 25.78
N TYR A 110 25.44 -46.93 26.25
CA TYR A 110 24.07 -46.77 25.74
C TYR A 110 23.48 -45.41 26.07
N PHE A 111 23.77 -44.89 27.27
CA PHE A 111 23.33 -43.57 27.67
C PHE A 111 23.90 -42.49 26.75
N GLU A 112 25.22 -42.53 26.52
CA GLU A 112 25.94 -41.57 25.69
C GLU A 112 25.56 -41.65 24.21
N ASN A 113 25.48 -42.87 23.65
CA ASN A 113 25.34 -43.07 22.21
C ASN A 113 23.89 -43.22 21.74
N CYS A 114 22.94 -43.51 22.62
CA CYS A 114 21.55 -43.75 22.23
C CYS A 114 20.57 -42.80 22.93
N ILE A 115 20.61 -42.72 24.26
CA ILE A 115 19.64 -41.94 25.02
C ILE A 115 19.85 -40.44 24.82
N ILE A 116 21.08 -39.94 24.94
CA ILE A 116 21.38 -38.50 24.75
C ILE A 116 21.02 -38.05 23.33
N PRO A 117 21.47 -38.70 22.23
CA PRO A 117 21.09 -38.30 20.88
C PRO A 117 19.58 -38.33 20.65
N TYR A 118 18.88 -39.34 21.17
CA TYR A 118 17.43 -39.43 21.06
C TYR A 118 16.72 -38.27 21.76
N VAL A 119 17.11 -37.94 23.00
CA VAL A 119 16.53 -36.79 23.73
C VAL A 119 16.82 -35.48 23.02
N ASN A 120 18.04 -35.27 22.53
CA ASN A 120 18.40 -34.09 21.75
C ASN A 120 17.55 -33.97 20.47
N LYS A 121 17.33 -35.10 19.76
CA LYS A 121 16.49 -35.12 18.56
C LYS A 121 15.03 -34.80 18.87
N GLN A 122 14.49 -35.27 20.00
CA GLN A 122 13.14 -34.88 20.45
C GLN A 122 13.00 -33.36 20.63
N GLU A 123 14.03 -32.70 21.15
CA GLU A 123 14.01 -31.25 21.32
C GLU A 123 14.16 -30.49 20.01
N GLU A 124 15.06 -30.92 19.13
CA GLU A 124 15.21 -30.38 17.77
C GLU A 124 13.86 -30.39 17.04
N ILE A 125 13.12 -31.50 17.14
CA ILE A 125 11.79 -31.65 16.54
C ILE A 125 10.77 -30.69 17.17
N LYS A 126 10.81 -30.48 18.49
CA LYS A 126 9.94 -29.50 19.16
C LYS A 126 10.24 -28.07 18.69
N GLU A 127 11.50 -27.73 18.47
CA GLU A 127 11.90 -26.42 17.95
C GLU A 127 11.46 -26.25 16.49
N LEU A 128 11.70 -27.24 15.65
CA LEU A 128 11.20 -27.28 14.26
C LEU A 128 9.68 -27.11 14.21
N GLN A 129 8.95 -27.80 15.09
CA GLN A 129 7.48 -27.69 15.17
C GLN A 129 7.03 -26.27 15.51
N LYS A 130 7.70 -25.58 16.45
CA LYS A 130 7.41 -24.18 16.77
C LYS A 130 7.66 -23.27 15.58
N CYS A 131 8.78 -23.43 14.90
CA CYS A 131 9.13 -22.66 13.71
C CYS A 131 8.12 -22.88 12.57
N LEU A 132 7.72 -24.14 12.33
CA LEU A 132 6.72 -24.52 11.35
C LEU A 132 5.37 -23.87 11.64
N PHE A 133 4.91 -23.94 12.90
CA PHE A 133 3.65 -23.31 13.31
C PHE A 133 3.67 -21.80 13.08
N ASN A 134 4.76 -21.12 13.46
CA ASN A 134 4.90 -19.68 13.26
C ASN A 134 4.91 -19.30 11.77
N ALA A 135 5.65 -20.03 10.93
CA ALA A 135 5.69 -19.79 9.50
C ALA A 135 4.28 -19.95 8.87
N TYR A 136 3.54 -20.97 9.27
CA TYR A 136 2.17 -21.20 8.79
C TYR A 136 1.20 -20.09 9.23
N GLN A 137 1.20 -19.72 10.52
CA GLN A 137 0.34 -18.66 11.03
C GLN A 137 0.62 -17.31 10.34
N ASN A 138 1.90 -16.96 10.20
CA ASN A 138 2.29 -15.74 9.50
C ASN A 138 1.85 -15.76 8.03
N TYR A 139 2.01 -16.89 7.33
CA TYR A 139 1.53 -17.04 5.97
C TYR A 139 0.03 -16.71 5.86
N ILE A 140 -0.81 -17.29 6.73
CA ILE A 140 -2.26 -17.04 6.76
C ILE A 140 -2.55 -15.56 7.02
N ILE A 141 -2.02 -15.00 8.10
CA ILE A 141 -2.30 -13.62 8.53
C ILE A 141 -1.99 -12.63 7.40
N TYR A 142 -0.81 -12.74 6.78
CA TYR A 142 -0.42 -11.80 5.74
C TYR A 142 -1.14 -12.04 4.41
N ASN A 143 -1.58 -13.27 4.13
CA ASN A 143 -2.45 -13.54 3.00
C ASN A 143 -3.84 -12.93 3.22
N ASP A 144 -4.42 -13.04 4.41
CA ASP A 144 -5.72 -12.43 4.73
C ASP A 144 -5.67 -10.90 4.67
N ILE A 145 -4.59 -10.30 5.21
CA ILE A 145 -4.33 -8.87 5.06
C ILE A 145 -4.25 -8.51 3.56
N PHE A 146 -3.51 -9.26 2.76
CA PHE A 146 -3.44 -9.02 1.32
C PHE A 146 -4.84 -9.01 0.68
N GLN A 147 -5.70 -9.99 0.99
CA GLN A 147 -7.07 -10.05 0.45
C GLN A 147 -7.93 -8.85 0.87
N LEU A 148 -7.84 -8.42 2.13
CA LEU A 148 -8.56 -7.24 2.62
C LEU A 148 -8.12 -5.95 1.89
N TRP A 149 -6.81 -5.73 1.79
CA TRP A 149 -6.26 -4.55 1.10
C TRP A 149 -6.56 -4.55 -0.40
N MET A 150 -6.66 -5.73 -1.03
CA MET A 150 -7.12 -5.86 -2.42
C MET A 150 -8.56 -5.38 -2.56
N GLY A 151 -9.45 -5.81 -1.65
CA GLY A 151 -10.84 -5.35 -1.63
C GLY A 151 -10.97 -3.84 -1.42
N ASP A 152 -10.19 -3.27 -0.51
CA ASP A 152 -10.18 -1.83 -0.27
C ASP A 152 -9.63 -1.04 -1.46
N MET A 153 -8.62 -1.56 -2.16
CA MET A 153 -8.09 -0.96 -3.39
C MET A 153 -9.11 -0.95 -4.52
N ASP A 154 -9.86 -2.03 -4.68
CA ASP A 154 -10.95 -2.11 -5.67
C ASP A 154 -12.08 -1.12 -5.34
N SER A 155 -12.43 -1.00 -4.06
CA SER A 155 -13.41 -0.02 -3.58
C SER A 155 -12.95 1.41 -3.86
N LEU A 156 -11.69 1.73 -3.58
CA LEU A 156 -11.10 3.03 -3.87
C LEU A 156 -11.11 3.34 -5.37
N ASN A 157 -10.74 2.38 -6.20
CA ASN A 157 -10.75 2.55 -7.66
C ASN A 157 -12.17 2.82 -8.18
N LYS A 158 -13.17 2.09 -7.69
CA LYS A 158 -14.59 2.35 -8.01
C LYS A 158 -15.03 3.75 -7.59
N SER A 159 -14.65 4.19 -6.39
CA SER A 159 -14.94 5.54 -5.89
C SER A 159 -14.32 6.63 -6.76
N ILE A 160 -13.04 6.49 -7.15
CA ILE A 160 -12.35 7.45 -8.04
C ILE A 160 -13.06 7.55 -9.39
N ILE A 161 -13.46 6.41 -9.97
CA ILE A 161 -14.20 6.38 -11.23
C ILE A 161 -15.52 7.14 -11.08
N PHE A 162 -16.28 6.85 -10.02
CA PHE A 162 -17.55 7.50 -9.76
C PHE A 162 -17.41 9.02 -9.56
N GLU A 163 -16.41 9.48 -8.80
CA GLU A 163 -16.13 10.91 -8.64
C GLU A 163 -15.76 11.58 -9.96
N LYS A 164 -14.94 10.93 -10.79
CA LYS A 164 -14.62 11.45 -12.13
C LYS A 164 -15.86 11.62 -13.00
N TYR A 165 -16.78 10.65 -12.99
CA TYR A 165 -18.06 10.76 -13.71
C TYR A 165 -18.94 11.90 -13.17
N LYS A 166 -19.07 11.99 -11.84
CA LYS A 166 -19.85 13.06 -11.18
C LYS A 166 -19.29 14.45 -11.48
N ASN A 167 -17.97 14.60 -11.53
CA ASN A 167 -17.33 15.88 -11.82
C ASN A 167 -17.37 16.23 -13.32
N LYS A 168 -17.35 15.23 -14.21
CA LYS A 168 -17.61 15.44 -15.66
C LYS A 168 -18.97 16.09 -15.90
N ALA A 169 -20.01 15.67 -15.17
CA ALA A 169 -21.34 16.27 -15.26
C ALA A 169 -21.36 17.74 -14.78
N LYS A 170 -20.56 18.10 -13.78
CA LYS A 170 -20.46 19.48 -13.28
C LYS A 170 -19.72 20.43 -14.24
N CYS A 171 -18.66 19.97 -14.91
CA CYS A 171 -17.98 20.77 -15.93
C CYS A 171 -18.90 21.07 -17.13
N GLN A 172 -19.73 20.11 -17.55
CA GLN A 172 -20.71 20.38 -18.61
C GLN A 172 -21.69 21.50 -18.23
N ASP A 173 -22.13 21.55 -16.97
CA ASP A 173 -22.99 22.64 -16.49
C ASP A 173 -22.26 23.99 -16.37
N SER A 174 -20.95 24.00 -16.06
CA SER A 174 -20.18 25.25 -16.01
C SER A 174 -19.94 25.82 -17.41
N ASP A 175 -19.58 24.97 -18.38
CA ASP A 175 -19.34 25.36 -19.76
C ASP A 175 -20.62 25.95 -20.38
N MET A 176 -21.77 25.33 -20.08
CA MET A 176 -23.08 25.84 -20.50
C MET A 176 -23.44 27.20 -19.88
N GLN A 177 -22.98 27.48 -18.66
CA GLN A 177 -23.17 28.78 -18.01
C GLN A 177 -22.21 29.84 -18.55
N GLU A 178 -21.00 29.46 -18.92
CA GLU A 178 -20.00 30.35 -19.51
C GLU A 178 -20.42 30.80 -20.92
N GLU A 179 -20.92 29.89 -21.76
CA GLU A 179 -21.53 30.24 -23.05
C GLU A 179 -22.71 31.21 -22.91
N LYS A 180 -23.54 31.04 -21.87
CA LYS A 180 -24.65 31.97 -21.58
C LYS A 180 -24.14 33.34 -21.18
N ARG A 181 -23.05 33.42 -20.39
CA ARG A 181 -22.41 34.68 -20.02
C ARG A 181 -21.81 35.37 -21.24
N GLU A 182 -21.09 34.64 -22.09
CA GLU A 182 -20.52 35.18 -23.34
C GLU A 182 -21.61 35.74 -24.26
N LYS A 183 -22.73 35.04 -24.45
CA LYS A 183 -23.88 35.55 -25.22
C LYS A 183 -24.46 36.84 -24.64
N VAL A 184 -24.49 36.98 -23.30
CA VAL A 184 -24.93 38.23 -22.65
C VAL A 184 -23.93 39.37 -22.89
N HIS A 185 -22.62 39.09 -22.84
CA HIS A 185 -21.57 40.08 -23.11
C HIS A 185 -21.59 40.56 -24.56
N LEU A 186 -21.75 39.65 -25.53
CA LEU A 186 -21.91 39.99 -26.95
C LEU A 186 -23.14 40.89 -27.18
N ASN A 187 -24.27 40.56 -26.56
CA ASN A 187 -25.47 41.39 -26.61
C ASN A 187 -25.28 42.80 -26.01
N LYS A 188 -24.50 42.92 -24.92
CA LYS A 188 -24.14 44.23 -24.36
C LYS A 188 -23.26 45.03 -25.32
N ILE A 189 -22.25 44.41 -25.91
CA ILE A 189 -21.35 45.04 -26.90
C ILE A 189 -22.15 45.54 -28.11
N ASP A 190 -23.09 44.75 -28.62
CA ASP A 190 -23.92 45.15 -29.75
C ASP A 190 -24.86 46.31 -29.43
N ARG A 191 -25.43 46.35 -28.22
CA ARG A 191 -26.21 47.51 -27.76
C ARG A 191 -25.36 48.78 -27.72
N ILE A 192 -24.12 48.67 -27.23
CA ILE A 192 -23.16 49.78 -27.21
C ILE A 192 -22.82 50.22 -28.64
N LYS A 193 -22.47 49.29 -29.54
CA LYS A 193 -22.21 49.59 -30.96
C LYS A 193 -23.38 50.30 -31.64
N ARG A 194 -24.63 49.85 -31.41
CA ARG A 194 -25.85 50.51 -31.92
C ARG A 194 -26.03 51.91 -31.34
N ARG A 195 -25.68 52.13 -30.08
CA ARG A 195 -25.74 53.47 -29.46
C ARG A 195 -24.68 54.39 -30.06
N ILE A 196 -23.44 53.93 -30.21
CA ILE A 196 -22.35 54.66 -30.88
C ILE A 196 -22.76 55.06 -32.29
N ARG A 197 -23.25 54.13 -33.12
CA ARG A 197 -23.72 54.39 -34.49
C ARG A 197 -24.83 55.45 -34.53
N ARG A 198 -25.79 55.40 -33.60
CA ARG A 198 -26.85 56.41 -33.51
C ARG A 198 -26.32 57.80 -33.14
N HIS A 199 -25.35 57.88 -32.23
CA HIS A 199 -24.73 59.14 -31.87
C HIS A 199 -23.91 59.73 -33.04
N THR A 200 -23.05 58.92 -33.68
CA THR A 200 -22.30 59.37 -34.87
C THR A 200 -23.19 59.80 -36.02
N TYR A 201 -24.31 59.11 -36.25
CA TYR A 201 -25.28 59.52 -37.26
C TYR A 201 -25.97 60.86 -36.93
N LYS A 202 -26.34 61.08 -35.67
CA LYS A 202 -26.89 62.37 -35.20
C LYS A 202 -25.89 63.51 -35.34
N ASP A 203 -24.62 63.27 -35.00
CA ASP A 203 -23.57 64.29 -35.09
C ASP A 203 -23.25 64.66 -36.55
N ASN A 204 -23.21 63.67 -37.44
CA ASN A 204 -23.05 63.91 -38.88
C ASN A 204 -24.22 64.70 -39.49
N ASN A 205 -25.46 64.42 -39.07
CA ASN A 205 -26.62 65.19 -39.51
C ASN A 205 -26.59 66.64 -38.98
N ASN A 206 -26.18 66.85 -37.74
CA ASN A 206 -26.04 68.20 -37.17
C ASN A 206 -24.94 69.02 -37.88
N LEU A 207 -23.82 68.40 -38.26
CA LEU A 207 -22.78 69.04 -39.06
C LEU A 207 -23.30 69.47 -40.44
N ASN A 208 -24.09 68.62 -41.11
CA ASN A 208 -24.70 68.95 -42.40
C ASN A 208 -25.74 70.07 -42.31
N VAL A 209 -26.57 70.08 -41.26
CA VAL A 209 -27.53 71.16 -41.00
C VAL A 209 -26.82 72.49 -40.73
N ASN A 210 -25.72 72.48 -39.97
CA ASN A 210 -24.92 73.68 -39.71
C ASN A 210 -24.19 74.19 -40.95
N LYS A 211 -23.69 73.29 -41.82
CA LYS A 211 -23.11 73.69 -43.13
C LYS A 211 -24.16 74.35 -44.04
N LYS A 212 -25.39 73.79 -44.11
CA LYS A 212 -26.50 74.39 -44.89
C LYS A 212 -26.93 75.76 -44.34
N LYS A 213 -27.01 75.92 -43.00
CA LYS A 213 -27.31 77.22 -42.36
C LYS A 213 -26.21 78.27 -42.60
N LYS A 214 -24.93 77.87 -42.58
CA LYS A 214 -23.80 78.77 -42.91
C LYS A 214 -23.79 79.18 -44.39
N LYS A 215 -24.13 78.29 -45.32
CA LYS A 215 -24.28 78.64 -46.76
C LYS A 215 -25.43 79.62 -46.98
N LYS A 216 -26.62 79.37 -46.44
CA LYS A 216 -27.77 80.30 -46.52
C LYS A 216 -27.49 81.68 -45.89
N LYS A 217 -26.72 81.74 -44.79
CA LYS A 217 -26.30 83.03 -44.20
C LYS A 217 -25.27 83.79 -45.07
N LYS A 218 -24.43 83.09 -45.83
CA LYS A 218 -23.49 83.72 -46.78
C LYS A 218 -24.22 84.27 -48.02
N GLU A 219 -25.21 83.56 -48.55
CA GLU A 219 -26.04 84.03 -49.67
C GLU A 219 -26.85 85.28 -49.29
N ARG A 220 -27.53 85.27 -48.14
CA ARG A 220 -28.31 86.45 -47.65
C ARG A 220 -27.46 87.69 -47.34
N LYS A 221 -26.15 87.52 -47.10
CA LYS A 221 -25.22 88.65 -46.92
C LYS A 221 -24.76 89.22 -48.26
N LYS A 222 -24.74 88.42 -49.33
CA LYS A 222 -24.44 88.89 -50.69
C LYS A 222 -25.62 89.65 -51.29
N GLU A 223 -26.85 89.17 -51.07
CA GLU A 223 -28.08 89.85 -51.53
C GLU A 223 -28.37 91.19 -50.84
N ARG A 224 -27.77 91.46 -49.68
CA ARG A 224 -27.92 92.74 -48.96
C ARG A 224 -26.82 93.75 -49.26
N ALA A 225 -25.82 93.36 -50.05
CA ALA A 225 -24.67 94.18 -50.42
C ALA A 225 -24.64 94.53 -51.92
N ALA A 226 -25.68 94.14 -52.65
CA ALA A 226 -26.00 94.52 -54.03
C ALA A 226 -27.27 95.37 -54.01
#